data_AF-A0A5P8M5T4-F1
#
_entry.id   AF-A0A5P8M5T4-F1
#
_cell.length_a   1.000
_cell.length_b   1.000
_cell.length_c   1.000
_cell.angle_alpha   90.00
_cell.angle_beta   90.00
_cell.angle_gamma   90.00
#
_symmetry.space_group_name_H-M   'P 1'
#
loop_
_entity.id
_entity.type
_entity.pdbx_description
1 polymer ?
#
loop_
_entity_poly.entity_id
_entity_poly.type
_entity_poly.pdbx_seq_one_letter_code
_entity_poly.pdbx_strand_id
1 'polypeptide(L)'
;MSRKLKNRVDKYYRKGHVQWLLLGLTGALMLCLFVSIAAGFVGPRQANLSVSDTPTVSLNGSTGVSVVQKKYNAKNQLLRMDLLISDSDTAGELSAQGIKDMANLKVSGRAGTIGAHAKPLVTTVRMVAADYYVAYVRNVPNNFGALRLTLTLTLKNKLLENTIVADGKAMSVAIDTQQKGVGKDDRLMIQPDTKLATEYADYRIKDWQKQIRKLAEKNVALDADAAQNKKLIKKLRAQMETQTSADQTETQNQIDTYEDDTTQDKTKISANNDQIRSLKERIAKLESTDQQD
;
A
#
# COMPACT_ATOMS: atom_id res chain seq x y z
N MET A 1 -76.81 39.75 -41.43
CA MET A 1 -76.28 39.43 -40.08
C MET A 1 -75.39 40.59 -39.62
N SER A 2 -75.75 41.27 -38.53
CA SER A 2 -75.25 42.62 -38.16
C SER A 2 -73.77 42.65 -37.73
N ARG A 3 -73.01 43.66 -38.19
CA ARG A 3 -71.60 43.94 -37.84
C ARG A 3 -71.34 43.95 -36.32
N LYS A 4 -72.36 44.20 -35.50
CA LYS A 4 -72.26 44.19 -34.03
C LYS A 4 -72.08 42.79 -33.41
N LEU A 5 -72.51 41.70 -34.08
CA LEU A 5 -72.32 40.33 -33.58
C LEU A 5 -70.89 39.84 -33.85
N LYS A 6 -70.36 40.13 -35.04
CA LYS A 6 -69.01 39.74 -35.48
C LYS A 6 -67.92 40.34 -34.57
N ASN A 7 -68.05 41.63 -34.23
CA ASN A 7 -67.11 42.31 -33.32
C ASN A 7 -67.16 41.82 -31.87
N ARG A 8 -68.27 41.21 -31.41
CA ARG A 8 -68.35 40.63 -30.06
C ARG A 8 -67.70 39.25 -30.00
N VAL A 9 -67.87 38.43 -31.04
CA VAL A 9 -67.23 37.10 -31.15
C VAL A 9 -65.70 37.25 -31.23
N ASP A 10 -65.20 38.17 -32.06
CA ASP A 10 -63.74 38.42 -32.17
C ASP A 10 -63.11 38.92 -30.85
N LYS A 11 -63.86 39.71 -30.07
CA LYS A 11 -63.38 40.24 -28.78
C LYS A 11 -63.32 39.17 -27.69
N TYR A 12 -64.26 38.22 -27.69
CA TYR A 12 -64.24 37.08 -26.75
C TYR A 12 -63.20 36.03 -27.15
N TYR A 13 -63.04 35.74 -28.44
CA TYR A 13 -62.02 34.81 -28.94
C TYR A 13 -60.60 35.32 -28.66
N ARG A 14 -60.32 36.62 -28.88
CA ARG A 14 -59.03 37.23 -28.50
C ARG A 14 -58.78 37.23 -26.99
N LYS A 15 -59.80 37.46 -26.16
CA LYS A 15 -59.63 37.45 -24.69
C LYS A 15 -59.33 36.05 -24.15
N GLY A 16 -60.03 35.02 -24.63
CA GLY A 16 -59.80 33.63 -24.22
C GLY A 16 -58.45 33.10 -24.69
N HIS A 17 -58.05 33.41 -25.93
CA HIS A 17 -56.77 32.95 -26.48
C HIS A 17 -55.56 33.62 -25.81
N VAL A 18 -55.66 34.89 -25.42
CA VAL A 18 -54.62 35.62 -24.68
C VAL A 18 -54.51 35.14 -23.23
N GLN A 19 -55.64 34.80 -22.57
CA GLN A 19 -55.62 34.20 -21.23
C GLN A 19 -55.00 32.81 -21.22
N TRP A 20 -55.27 31.98 -22.25
CA TRP A 20 -54.66 30.66 -22.39
C TRP A 20 -53.15 30.73 -22.70
N LEU A 21 -52.74 31.70 -23.52
CA LEU A 21 -51.33 32.01 -23.78
C LEU A 21 -50.59 32.49 -22.53
N LEU A 22 -51.21 33.37 -21.73
CA LEU A 22 -50.64 33.87 -20.48
C LEU A 22 -50.53 32.78 -19.42
N LEU A 23 -51.52 31.89 -19.29
CA LEU A 23 -51.48 30.72 -18.40
C LEU A 23 -50.42 29.69 -18.83
N GLY A 24 -50.25 29.48 -20.14
CA GLY A 24 -49.18 28.62 -20.67
C GLY A 24 -47.78 29.19 -20.41
N LEU A 25 -47.63 30.51 -20.55
CA LEU A 25 -46.37 31.21 -20.28
C LEU A 25 -46.01 31.21 -18.79
N THR A 26 -46.97 31.46 -17.89
CA THR A 26 -46.72 31.40 -16.44
C THR A 26 -46.47 29.98 -15.94
N GLY A 27 -47.16 28.98 -16.52
CA GLY A 27 -46.90 27.57 -16.24
C GLY A 27 -45.50 27.13 -16.67
N ALA A 28 -45.05 27.53 -17.87
CA ALA A 28 -43.70 27.23 -18.35
C ALA A 28 -42.61 27.93 -17.52
N LEU A 29 -42.86 29.16 -17.06
CA LEU A 29 -41.91 29.93 -16.23
C LEU A 29 -41.78 29.33 -14.83
N MET A 30 -42.88 28.88 -14.24
CA MET A 30 -42.86 28.12 -12.97
C MET A 30 -42.13 26.78 -13.10
N LEU A 31 -42.31 26.06 -14.22
CA LEU A 31 -41.62 24.80 -14.46
C LEU A 31 -40.10 25.01 -14.61
N CYS A 32 -39.68 26.07 -15.30
CA CYS A 32 -38.27 26.44 -15.42
C CYS A 32 -37.65 26.84 -14.06
N LEU A 33 -38.41 27.52 -13.20
CA LEU A 33 -37.99 27.85 -11.83
C LEU A 33 -37.82 26.60 -10.97
N PHE A 34 -38.72 25.62 -11.08
CA PHE A 34 -38.59 24.33 -10.38
C PHE A 34 -37.41 23.49 -10.87
N VAL A 35 -37.16 23.45 -12.20
CA VAL A 35 -35.98 22.75 -12.76
C VAL A 35 -34.67 23.43 -12.32
N SER A 36 -34.66 24.75 -12.19
CA SER A 36 -33.49 25.52 -11.74
C SER A 36 -33.18 25.32 -10.25
N ILE A 37 -34.22 25.21 -9.40
CA ILE A 37 -34.05 24.94 -7.96
C ILE A 37 -33.67 23.46 -7.73
N ALA A 38 -34.21 22.53 -8.51
CA ALA A 38 -33.82 21.11 -8.46
C ALA A 38 -32.36 20.89 -8.90
N ALA A 39 -31.86 21.66 -9.86
CA ALA A 39 -30.46 21.65 -10.26
C ALA A 39 -29.52 22.24 -9.19
N GLY A 40 -30.00 23.17 -8.36
CA GLY A 40 -29.24 23.78 -7.25
C GLY A 40 -29.13 22.91 -5.99
N PHE A 41 -29.98 21.88 -5.85
CA PHE A 41 -29.99 20.97 -4.69
C PHE A 41 -29.27 19.64 -4.91
N VAL A 42 -28.68 19.43 -6.10
CA VAL A 42 -27.66 18.40 -6.26
C VAL A 42 -26.31 19.05 -5.96
N GLY A 43 -26.09 19.35 -4.68
CA GLY A 43 -24.74 19.59 -4.19
C GLY A 43 -23.85 18.42 -4.64
N PRO A 44 -22.54 18.65 -4.90
CA PRO A 44 -21.66 17.57 -5.32
C PRO A 44 -21.85 16.44 -4.33
N ARG A 45 -22.36 15.29 -4.80
CA ARG A 45 -22.35 14.06 -4.03
C ARG A 45 -20.87 13.81 -3.74
N GLN A 46 -20.42 14.28 -2.58
CA GLN A 46 -19.20 13.81 -1.98
C GLN A 46 -19.54 12.36 -1.67
N ALA A 47 -19.23 11.49 -2.63
CA ALA A 47 -19.02 10.10 -2.32
C ALA A 47 -18.03 10.15 -1.15
N ASN A 48 -18.51 9.79 0.03
CA ASN A 48 -17.65 9.42 1.14
C ASN A 48 -16.94 8.14 0.69
N LEU A 49 -15.99 8.30 -0.22
CA LEU A 49 -14.97 7.31 -0.52
C LEU A 49 -14.23 7.18 0.81
N SER A 50 -14.58 6.14 1.56
CA SER A 50 -13.78 5.68 2.67
C SER A 50 -12.46 5.20 2.08
N VAL A 51 -11.55 6.15 1.85
CA VAL A 51 -10.22 5.86 1.34
C VAL A 51 -9.38 5.49 2.55
N SER A 52 -9.14 4.20 2.76
CA SER A 52 -8.16 3.74 3.73
C SER A 52 -6.75 3.92 3.17
N ASP A 53 -5.77 4.15 4.05
CA ASP A 53 -4.36 4.01 3.67
C ASP A 53 -4.15 2.62 3.05
N THR A 54 -3.47 2.56 1.90
CA THR A 54 -3.14 1.30 1.23
C THR A 54 -1.70 0.93 1.58
N PRO A 55 -1.46 0.02 2.54
CA PRO A 55 -0.10 -0.31 2.98
C PRO A 55 0.66 -1.16 1.97
N THR A 56 -0.04 -2.07 1.29
CA THR A 56 0.51 -2.96 0.25
C THR A 56 -0.48 -3.08 -0.91
N VAL A 57 0.04 -3.16 -2.14
CA VAL A 57 -0.72 -3.43 -3.36
C VAL A 57 -0.05 -4.55 -4.14
N SER A 58 -0.79 -5.58 -4.52
CA SER A 58 -0.29 -6.64 -5.40
C SER A 58 -0.05 -6.08 -6.81
N LEU A 59 1.15 -6.34 -7.37
CA LEU A 59 1.45 -6.17 -8.80
C LEU A 59 1.01 -7.40 -9.58
N ASN A 60 1.35 -8.58 -9.08
CA ASN A 60 0.86 -9.87 -9.55
C ASN A 60 0.69 -10.82 -8.35
N GLY A 61 0.30 -12.07 -8.60
CA GLY A 61 0.00 -13.04 -7.53
C GLY A 61 1.15 -13.35 -6.56
N SER A 62 2.38 -12.92 -6.86
CA SER A 62 3.55 -13.12 -5.99
C SER A 62 4.25 -11.81 -5.60
N THR A 63 4.20 -10.76 -6.41
CA THR A 63 4.97 -9.52 -6.20
C THR A 63 4.04 -8.38 -5.83
N GLY A 64 4.40 -7.61 -4.81
CA GLY A 64 3.64 -6.46 -4.30
C GLY A 64 4.49 -5.22 -4.09
N VAL A 65 3.83 -4.07 -3.99
CA VAL A 65 4.41 -2.78 -3.60
C VAL A 65 3.91 -2.42 -2.21
N SER A 66 4.81 -2.22 -1.25
CA SER A 66 4.52 -1.73 0.09
C SER A 66 5.00 -0.30 0.29
N VAL A 67 4.21 0.50 1.00
CA VAL A 67 4.61 1.86 1.39
C VAL A 67 5.35 1.81 2.72
N VAL A 68 6.67 2.06 2.70
CA VAL A 68 7.53 1.93 3.88
C VAL A 68 7.70 3.23 4.66
N GLN A 69 7.58 4.37 3.98
CA GLN A 69 7.63 5.68 4.61
C GLN A 69 6.76 6.69 3.85
N LYS A 70 6.11 7.57 4.61
CA LYS A 70 5.37 8.73 4.08
C LYS A 70 5.76 9.98 4.85
N LYS A 71 6.22 11.01 4.16
CA LYS A 71 6.59 12.30 4.75
C LYS A 71 5.94 13.46 3.99
N TYR A 72 5.47 14.47 4.71
CA TYR A 72 4.85 15.66 4.13
C TYR A 72 5.44 16.94 4.72
N ASN A 73 5.66 17.92 3.85
CA ASN A 73 6.05 19.27 4.21
C ASN A 73 5.01 20.27 3.73
N ALA A 74 4.34 20.92 4.69
CA ALA A 74 3.30 21.90 4.42
C ALA A 74 3.85 23.23 3.87
N LYS A 75 5.13 23.55 4.10
CA LYS A 75 5.73 24.82 3.68
C LYS A 75 5.99 24.85 2.17
N ASN A 76 6.48 23.74 1.61
CA ASN A 76 6.74 23.60 0.17
C ASN A 76 5.72 22.70 -0.56
N GLN A 77 4.67 22.25 0.14
CA GLN A 77 3.59 21.41 -0.41
C GLN A 77 4.13 20.14 -1.09
N LEU A 78 5.09 19.49 -0.44
CA LEU A 78 5.78 18.30 -0.94
C LEU A 78 5.42 17.08 -0.10
N LEU A 79 4.90 16.06 -0.77
CA LEU A 79 4.72 14.72 -0.22
C LEU A 79 5.79 13.79 -0.79
N ARG A 80 6.36 12.95 0.06
CA ARG A 80 7.26 11.86 -0.31
C ARG A 80 6.66 10.53 0.15
N MET A 81 6.65 9.56 -0.75
CA MET A 81 6.34 8.17 -0.45
C MET A 81 7.50 7.27 -0.86
N ASP A 82 7.94 6.43 0.05
CA ASP A 82 8.97 5.43 -0.19
C ASP A 82 8.29 4.09 -0.37
N LEU A 83 8.60 3.44 -1.50
CA LEU A 83 7.89 2.28 -2.02
C LEU A 83 8.89 1.14 -2.15
N LEU A 84 8.61 0.02 -1.48
CA LEU A 84 9.39 -1.21 -1.56
C LEU A 84 8.62 -2.23 -2.38
N ILE A 85 9.30 -2.93 -3.28
CA ILE A 85 8.74 -4.00 -4.10
C ILE A 85 9.31 -5.32 -3.60
N SER A 86 8.45 -6.30 -3.35
CA SER A 86 8.85 -7.59 -2.80
C SER A 86 8.02 -8.73 -3.39
N ASP A 87 8.60 -9.93 -3.48
CA ASP A 87 7.91 -11.16 -3.91
C ASP A 87 7.04 -11.79 -2.79
N SER A 88 6.65 -10.97 -1.81
CA SER A 88 5.61 -11.30 -0.84
C SER A 88 4.88 -10.03 -0.43
N ASP A 89 3.63 -10.16 0.04
CA ASP A 89 2.80 -9.04 0.53
C ASP A 89 3.36 -8.33 1.78
N THR A 90 4.34 -8.97 2.44
CA THR A 90 5.14 -8.39 3.51
C THR A 90 6.50 -7.98 2.97
N ALA A 91 7.12 -6.93 3.53
CA ALA A 91 8.40 -6.33 3.14
C ALA A 91 9.59 -7.32 3.10
N GLY A 92 9.53 -8.25 2.13
CA GLY A 92 10.54 -9.23 1.81
C GLY A 92 11.44 -8.71 0.70
N GLU A 93 12.25 -9.58 0.14
CA GLU A 93 13.15 -9.22 -0.96
C GLU A 93 12.59 -9.70 -2.29
N LEU A 94 13.06 -9.09 -3.38
CA LEU A 94 12.87 -9.64 -4.70
C LEU A 94 13.74 -10.89 -4.88
N SER A 95 13.16 -11.91 -5.49
CA SER A 95 13.90 -13.03 -6.07
C SER A 95 14.81 -12.55 -7.21
N ALA A 96 15.74 -13.41 -7.65
CA ALA A 96 16.56 -13.13 -8.82
C ALA A 96 15.72 -12.82 -10.08
N GLN A 97 14.58 -13.51 -10.24
CA GLN A 97 13.64 -13.23 -11.33
C GLN A 97 12.96 -11.88 -11.15
N GLY A 98 12.52 -11.53 -9.93
CA GLY A 98 11.96 -10.22 -9.62
C GLY A 98 12.93 -9.07 -9.90
N ILE A 99 14.21 -9.21 -9.55
CA ILE A 99 15.26 -8.22 -9.86
C ILE A 99 15.41 -8.05 -11.38
N LYS A 100 15.46 -9.16 -12.13
CA LYS A 100 15.54 -9.15 -13.60
C LYS A 100 14.33 -8.44 -14.22
N ASP A 101 13.14 -8.74 -13.71
CA ASP A 101 11.90 -8.13 -14.19
C ASP A 101 11.89 -6.62 -13.91
N MET A 102 12.22 -6.20 -12.70
CA MET A 102 12.30 -4.79 -12.33
C MET A 102 13.35 -4.02 -13.14
N ALA A 103 14.48 -4.65 -13.49
CA ALA A 103 15.49 -4.04 -14.35
C ALA A 103 14.94 -3.67 -15.74
N ASN A 104 14.02 -4.48 -16.29
CA ASN A 104 13.36 -4.22 -17.58
C ASN A 104 12.13 -3.30 -17.46
N LEU A 105 11.78 -2.80 -16.28
CA LEU A 105 10.60 -1.95 -16.09
C LEU A 105 10.95 -0.47 -16.01
N LYS A 106 10.15 0.35 -16.69
CA LYS A 106 10.06 1.80 -16.51
C LYS A 106 8.83 2.09 -15.66
N VAL A 107 9.05 2.74 -14.52
CA VAL A 107 8.01 3.13 -13.57
C VAL A 107 7.77 4.64 -13.69
N SER A 108 6.50 5.03 -13.76
CA SER A 108 6.06 6.43 -13.74
C SER A 108 4.89 6.58 -12.76
N GLY A 109 4.56 7.80 -12.38
CA GLY A 109 3.52 8.05 -11.39
C GLY A 109 2.66 9.26 -11.71
N ARG A 110 1.39 9.20 -11.33
CA ARG A 110 0.45 10.32 -11.35
C ARG A 110 -0.32 10.36 -10.05
N ALA A 111 -0.33 11.51 -9.39
CA ALA A 111 -1.13 11.73 -8.19
C ALA A 111 -2.46 12.43 -8.49
N GLY A 112 -3.46 12.14 -7.66
CA GLY A 112 -4.74 12.87 -7.60
C GLY A 112 -5.20 13.00 -6.15
N THR A 113 -5.91 14.08 -5.81
CA THR A 113 -6.55 14.25 -4.50
C THR A 113 -8.06 14.21 -4.61
N ILE A 114 -8.73 13.86 -3.51
CA ILE A 114 -10.17 14.08 -3.38
C ILE A 114 -10.40 15.58 -3.15
N GLY A 115 -11.19 16.21 -4.02
CA GLY A 115 -11.56 17.62 -3.93
C GLY A 115 -10.84 18.54 -4.94
N ALA A 116 -11.44 19.71 -5.18
CA ALA A 116 -10.86 20.73 -6.05
C ALA A 116 -9.60 21.33 -5.41
N HIS A 117 -8.53 21.45 -6.19
CA HIS A 117 -7.27 22.05 -5.77
C HIS A 117 -6.74 22.93 -6.92
N ALA A 118 -6.19 24.09 -6.56
CA ALA A 118 -5.92 25.17 -7.52
C ALA A 118 -4.70 24.92 -8.44
N LYS A 119 -3.73 24.13 -7.99
CA LYS A 119 -2.50 23.83 -8.73
C LYS A 119 -2.45 22.35 -9.08
N PRO A 120 -2.10 21.96 -10.32
CA PRO A 120 -1.97 20.55 -10.66
C PRO A 120 -0.88 19.89 -9.81
N LEU A 121 -1.15 18.66 -9.36
CA LEU A 121 -0.15 17.83 -8.69
C LEU A 121 0.92 17.42 -9.71
N VAL A 122 2.18 17.57 -9.32
CA VAL A 122 3.32 17.15 -10.15
C VAL A 122 3.99 15.99 -9.46
N THR A 123 4.02 14.83 -10.13
CA THR A 123 4.59 13.59 -9.58
C THR A 123 5.92 13.27 -10.25
N THR A 124 6.90 12.85 -9.47
CA THR A 124 8.17 12.32 -9.94
C THR A 124 8.45 11.03 -9.19
N VAL A 125 8.71 9.95 -9.92
CA VAL A 125 9.11 8.66 -9.34
C VAL A 125 10.57 8.42 -9.68
N ARG A 126 11.38 8.13 -8.67
CA ARG A 126 12.80 7.79 -8.84
C ARG A 126 13.03 6.35 -8.42
N MET A 127 13.77 5.63 -9.25
CA MET A 127 14.31 4.31 -8.92
C MET A 127 15.62 4.54 -8.17
N VAL A 128 15.71 4.03 -6.94
CA VAL A 128 16.95 4.09 -6.14
C VAL A 128 17.65 2.73 -6.20
N ALA A 129 16.87 1.65 -6.13
CA ALA A 129 17.32 0.27 -6.29
C ALA A 129 16.28 -0.53 -7.09
N ALA A 130 16.60 -1.79 -7.43
CA ALA A 130 15.67 -2.67 -8.15
C ALA A 130 14.33 -2.86 -7.43
N ASP A 131 14.37 -2.88 -6.10
CA ASP A 131 13.25 -3.09 -5.20
C ASP A 131 12.74 -1.79 -4.53
N TYR A 132 13.37 -0.63 -4.77
CA TYR A 132 13.07 0.58 -4.00
C TYR A 132 12.91 1.84 -4.85
N TYR A 133 11.76 2.48 -4.68
CA TYR A 133 11.35 3.67 -5.41
C TYR A 133 10.93 4.78 -4.47
N VAL A 134 11.24 6.02 -4.83
CA VAL A 134 10.82 7.21 -4.11
C VAL A 134 9.93 8.06 -5.01
N ALA A 135 8.68 8.25 -4.59
CA ALA A 135 7.71 9.10 -5.27
C ALA A 135 7.59 10.44 -4.55
N TYR A 136 7.83 11.53 -5.29
CA TYR A 136 7.59 12.89 -4.84
C TYR A 136 6.34 13.45 -5.51
N VAL A 137 5.44 14.04 -4.74
CA VAL A 137 4.27 14.77 -5.24
C VAL A 137 4.34 16.22 -4.75
N ARG A 138 4.46 17.16 -5.68
CA ARG A 138 4.45 18.60 -5.42
C ARG A 138 3.04 19.18 -5.53
N ASN A 139 2.84 20.35 -4.92
CA ASN A 139 1.58 21.10 -4.88
C ASN A 139 0.46 20.36 -4.13
N VAL A 140 0.80 19.47 -3.20
CA VAL A 140 -0.19 18.80 -2.36
C VAL A 140 -0.82 19.84 -1.41
N PRO A 141 -2.15 19.99 -1.36
CA PRO A 141 -2.80 20.95 -0.47
C PRO A 141 -2.50 20.68 1.00
N ASN A 142 -2.44 21.73 1.83
CA ASN A 142 -2.15 21.57 3.26
C ASN A 142 -3.20 20.79 4.06
N ASN A 143 -4.42 20.68 3.54
CA ASN A 143 -5.54 19.98 4.17
C ASN A 143 -6.12 18.97 3.16
N PHE A 144 -5.32 18.01 2.71
CA PHE A 144 -5.78 16.99 1.78
C PHE A 144 -6.48 15.87 2.54
N GLY A 145 -7.73 15.54 2.16
CA GLY A 145 -8.45 14.42 2.78
C GLY A 145 -7.81 13.08 2.44
N ALA A 146 -7.64 12.83 1.14
CA ALA A 146 -6.93 11.67 0.62
C ALA A 146 -6.22 12.01 -0.69
N LEU A 147 -5.12 11.30 -0.94
CA LEU A 147 -4.32 11.36 -2.15
C LEU A 147 -4.11 9.94 -2.70
N ARG A 148 -4.38 9.76 -3.98
CA ARG A 148 -4.10 8.54 -4.73
C ARG A 148 -2.85 8.74 -5.58
N LEU A 149 -1.84 7.92 -5.37
CA LEU A 149 -0.70 7.77 -6.27
C LEU A 149 -0.97 6.58 -7.19
N THR A 150 -1.17 6.83 -8.48
CA THR A 150 -1.22 5.78 -9.49
C THR A 150 0.17 5.59 -10.07
N LEU A 151 0.79 4.44 -9.83
CA LEU A 151 2.00 4.01 -10.51
C LEU A 151 1.64 3.32 -11.82
N THR A 152 2.39 3.59 -12.88
CA THR A 152 2.28 2.90 -14.17
C THR A 152 3.62 2.26 -14.51
N LEU A 153 3.60 0.93 -14.66
CA LEU A 153 4.74 0.09 -14.99
C LEU A 153 4.66 -0.30 -16.47
N THR A 154 5.77 -0.12 -17.19
CA THR A 154 5.88 -0.40 -18.63
C THR A 154 7.20 -1.07 -18.94
N LEU A 155 7.25 -1.95 -19.93
CA LEU A 155 8.52 -2.56 -20.36
C LEU A 155 9.41 -1.53 -21.06
N LYS A 156 10.69 -1.51 -20.68
CA LYS A 156 11.76 -0.81 -21.43
C LYS A 156 12.01 -1.51 -22.75
N ASN A 157 12.16 -2.84 -22.71
CA ASN A 157 12.29 -3.69 -23.87
C ASN A 157 11.13 -4.70 -23.92
N LYS A 158 10.29 -4.58 -24.95
CA LYS A 158 9.12 -5.45 -25.17
C LYS A 158 9.48 -6.87 -25.66
N LEU A 159 10.73 -7.10 -26.05
CA LEU A 159 11.21 -8.42 -26.50
C LEU A 159 11.63 -9.32 -25.34
N LEU A 160 11.83 -8.75 -24.15
CA LEU A 160 12.20 -9.51 -22.97
C LEU A 160 10.94 -9.88 -22.20
N GLU A 161 10.81 -11.16 -21.86
CA GLU A 161 9.76 -11.64 -20.97
C GLU A 161 9.84 -10.96 -19.60
N ASN A 162 8.68 -10.76 -18.98
CA ASN A 162 8.56 -10.13 -17.68
C ASN A 162 7.35 -10.70 -16.94
N THR A 163 7.54 -11.24 -15.75
CA THR A 163 6.44 -11.91 -15.02
C THR A 163 5.49 -10.92 -14.35
N ILE A 164 5.93 -9.68 -14.12
CA ILE A 164 5.10 -8.60 -13.55
C ILE A 164 4.19 -8.04 -14.66
N VAL A 165 4.73 -7.82 -15.86
CA VAL A 165 4.02 -7.23 -17.00
C VAL A 165 4.01 -8.23 -18.17
N ALA A 166 3.28 -9.33 -17.98
CA ALA A 166 3.32 -10.53 -18.83
C ALA A 166 2.95 -10.31 -20.31
N ASP A 167 2.11 -9.33 -20.62
CA ASP A 167 1.61 -9.10 -21.99
C ASP A 167 2.24 -7.87 -22.68
N GLY A 168 3.25 -7.25 -22.06
CA GLY A 168 3.81 -5.97 -22.51
C GLY A 168 2.83 -4.78 -22.48
N LYS A 169 1.62 -4.98 -21.95
CA LYS A 169 0.63 -3.94 -21.68
C LYS A 169 0.99 -3.21 -20.39
N ALA A 170 0.84 -1.88 -20.38
CA ALA A 170 1.11 -1.10 -19.18
C ALA A 170 0.23 -1.59 -18.00
N MET A 171 0.86 -1.85 -16.86
CA MET A 171 0.16 -2.14 -15.61
C MET A 171 0.04 -0.85 -14.80
N SER A 172 -1.11 -0.63 -14.16
CA SER A 172 -1.26 0.48 -13.23
C SER A 172 -1.76 0.01 -11.88
N VAL A 173 -1.14 0.51 -10.82
CA VAL A 173 -1.52 0.23 -9.43
C VAL A 173 -1.77 1.53 -8.67
N ALA A 174 -2.81 1.54 -7.84
CA ALA A 174 -3.24 2.70 -7.07
C ALA A 174 -2.86 2.52 -5.60
N ILE A 175 -2.13 3.49 -5.06
CA ILE A 175 -1.73 3.58 -3.66
C ILE A 175 -2.43 4.78 -3.06
N ASP A 176 -3.35 4.53 -2.14
CA ASP A 176 -4.08 5.58 -1.46
C ASP A 176 -3.44 5.96 -0.13
N THR A 177 -3.44 7.26 0.18
CA THR A 177 -3.07 7.74 1.51
C THR A 177 -3.93 8.87 2.04
N GLN A 178 -4.12 8.89 3.35
CA GLN A 178 -4.71 9.99 4.10
C GLN A 178 -3.64 10.85 4.77
N GLN A 179 -3.90 12.16 4.91
CA GLN A 179 -2.97 13.07 5.57
C GLN A 179 -2.63 12.67 7.02
N LYS A 180 -3.58 12.09 7.76
CA LYS A 180 -3.37 11.62 9.13
C LYS A 180 -2.30 10.52 9.21
N GLY A 181 -2.15 9.71 8.17
CA GLY A 181 -1.16 8.64 8.07
C GLY A 181 0.21 9.08 7.56
N VAL A 182 0.44 10.39 7.36
CA VAL A 182 1.68 10.92 6.80
C VAL A 182 2.47 11.67 7.87
N GLY A 183 3.75 11.30 8.04
CA GLY A 183 4.64 11.98 8.98
C GLY A 183 4.94 13.42 8.54
N LYS A 184 4.96 14.37 9.47
CA LYS A 184 5.34 15.76 9.17
C LYS A 184 6.86 15.89 9.16
N ASP A 185 7.40 16.53 8.13
CA ASP A 185 8.82 16.84 8.01
C ASP A 185 9.03 18.19 7.32
N ASP A 186 9.19 19.25 8.12
CA ASP A 186 9.40 20.62 7.65
C ASP A 186 10.68 20.82 6.84
N ARG A 187 11.62 19.86 6.89
CA ARG A 187 12.89 19.88 6.17
C ARG A 187 12.85 19.02 4.90
N LEU A 188 11.72 18.38 4.60
CA LEU A 188 11.60 17.52 3.42
C LEU A 188 11.80 18.35 2.14
N MET A 189 12.70 17.85 1.31
CA MET A 189 13.01 18.32 -0.03
C MET A 189 13.26 17.12 -0.94
N ILE A 190 13.28 17.36 -2.25
CA ILE A 190 13.71 16.33 -3.21
C ILE A 190 15.20 16.13 -3.04
N GLN A 191 15.58 14.91 -2.68
CA GLN A 191 16.98 14.56 -2.40
C GLN A 191 17.72 14.22 -3.71
N PRO A 192 19.04 14.41 -3.76
CA PRO A 192 19.88 13.83 -4.80
C PRO A 192 19.92 12.31 -4.68
N ASP A 193 20.26 11.63 -5.78
CA ASP A 193 20.23 10.17 -5.85
C ASP A 193 21.21 9.51 -4.87
N THR A 194 22.37 10.12 -4.63
CA THR A 194 23.35 9.66 -3.62
C THR A 194 22.73 9.59 -2.22
N LYS A 195 22.01 10.63 -1.81
CA LYS A 195 21.35 10.66 -0.51
C LYS A 195 20.18 9.68 -0.43
N LEU A 196 19.46 9.47 -1.54
CA LEU A 196 18.42 8.45 -1.59
C LEU A 196 19.01 7.03 -1.45
N ALA A 197 20.18 6.79 -2.05
CA ALA A 197 20.90 5.52 -1.91
C ALA A 197 21.32 5.27 -0.46
N THR A 198 21.88 6.28 0.23
CA THR A 198 22.21 6.18 1.66
C THR A 198 20.96 5.93 2.51
N GLU A 199 19.86 6.65 2.26
CA GLU A 199 18.62 6.44 3.01
C GLU A 199 18.00 5.05 2.78
N TYR A 200 18.16 4.50 1.56
CA TYR A 200 17.79 3.11 1.26
C TYR A 200 18.68 2.13 2.00
N ALA A 201 20.00 2.37 2.03
CA ALA A 201 20.96 1.53 2.74
C ALA A 201 20.64 1.46 4.24
N ASP A 202 20.45 2.62 4.87
CA ASP A 202 20.03 2.76 6.26
C ASP A 202 18.72 2.00 6.55
N TYR A 203 17.75 2.11 5.64
CA TYR A 203 16.49 1.39 5.76
C TYR A 203 16.70 -0.13 5.76
N ARG A 204 17.49 -0.67 4.82
CA ARG A 204 17.75 -2.11 4.69
C ARG A 204 18.53 -2.65 5.89
N ILE A 205 19.55 -1.93 6.35
CA ILE A 205 20.30 -2.28 7.56
C ILE A 205 19.36 -2.36 8.76
N LYS A 206 18.52 -1.35 8.95
CA LYS A 206 17.56 -1.32 10.07
C LYS A 206 16.57 -2.48 10.00
N ASP A 207 16.06 -2.80 8.81
CA ASP A 207 15.14 -3.92 8.62
C ASP A 207 15.82 -5.27 8.91
N TRP A 208 17.01 -5.51 8.35
CA TRP A 208 17.78 -6.73 8.61
C TRP A 208 18.16 -6.87 10.09
N GLN A 209 18.52 -5.78 10.78
CA GLN A 209 18.76 -5.79 12.22
C GLN A 209 17.51 -6.19 13.01
N LYS A 210 16.31 -5.74 12.59
CA LYS A 210 15.04 -6.14 13.20
C LYS A 210 14.77 -7.63 12.99
N GLN A 211 15.04 -8.15 11.79
CA GLN A 211 14.91 -9.58 11.49
C GLN A 211 15.87 -10.43 12.34
N ILE A 212 17.14 -10.01 12.47
CA ILE A 212 18.13 -10.67 13.33
C ILE A 212 17.62 -10.74 14.78
N ARG A 213 17.10 -9.65 15.34
CA ARG A 213 16.56 -9.63 16.71
C ARG A 213 15.41 -10.63 16.87
N LYS A 214 14.46 -10.64 15.93
CA LYS A 214 13.32 -11.57 15.96
C LYS A 214 13.76 -13.05 15.89
N LEU A 215 14.77 -13.36 15.07
CA LEU A 215 15.33 -14.71 14.98
C LEU A 215 16.08 -15.09 16.26
N ALA A 216 16.85 -14.17 16.85
CA ALA A 216 17.55 -14.40 18.11
C ALA A 216 16.57 -14.63 19.28
N GLU A 217 15.50 -13.84 19.37
CA GLU A 217 14.43 -14.03 20.35
C GLU A 217 13.75 -15.41 20.21
N LYS A 218 13.48 -15.84 18.97
CA LYS A 218 12.96 -17.20 18.71
C LYS A 218 13.92 -18.28 19.18
N ASN A 219 15.23 -18.11 18.96
CA ASN A 219 16.23 -19.07 19.42
C ASN A 219 16.24 -19.19 20.94
N VAL A 220 16.12 -18.07 21.67
CA VAL A 220 16.04 -18.08 23.14
C VAL A 220 14.83 -18.90 23.62
N ALA A 221 13.67 -18.77 22.97
CA ALA A 221 12.49 -19.56 23.31
C ALA A 221 12.70 -21.06 23.04
N LEU A 222 13.22 -21.42 21.86
CA LEU A 222 13.50 -22.80 21.48
C LEU A 222 14.55 -23.46 22.41
N ASP A 223 15.58 -22.71 22.81
CA ASP A 223 16.60 -23.19 23.77
C ASP A 223 15.98 -23.44 25.15
N ALA A 224 15.04 -22.59 25.60
CA ALA A 224 14.34 -22.77 26.85
C ALA A 224 13.44 -24.02 26.83
N ASP A 225 12.71 -24.24 25.74
CA ASP A 225 11.86 -25.41 25.52
C ASP A 225 12.70 -26.70 25.52
N ALA A 226 13.80 -26.73 24.75
CA ALA A 226 14.74 -27.85 24.73
C ALA A 226 15.34 -28.14 26.12
N ALA A 227 15.66 -27.11 26.91
CA ALA A 227 16.17 -27.27 28.26
C ALA A 227 15.10 -27.83 29.23
N GLN A 228 13.83 -27.44 29.05
CA GLN A 228 12.71 -27.98 29.81
C GLN A 228 12.43 -29.45 29.46
N ASN A 229 12.39 -29.79 28.17
CA ASN A 229 12.23 -31.17 27.69
C ASN A 229 13.32 -32.09 28.27
N LYS A 230 14.58 -31.64 28.27
CA LYS A 230 15.68 -32.38 28.90
C LYS A 230 15.47 -32.63 30.40
N LYS A 231 14.89 -31.68 31.14
CA LYS A 231 14.56 -31.85 32.56
C LYS A 231 13.40 -32.84 32.75
N LEU A 232 12.39 -32.79 31.89
CA LEU A 232 11.24 -33.70 31.93
C LEU A 232 11.67 -35.14 31.61
N ILE A 233 12.45 -35.35 30.56
CA ILE A 233 13.04 -36.65 30.21
C ILE A 233 13.80 -37.25 31.40
N LYS A 234 14.62 -36.44 32.08
CA LYS A 234 15.36 -36.92 33.27
C LYS A 234 14.43 -37.37 34.40
N LYS A 235 13.32 -36.66 34.62
CA LYS A 235 12.31 -37.04 35.64
C LYS A 235 11.56 -38.31 35.24
N LEU A 236 11.11 -38.40 34.00
CA LEU A 236 10.41 -39.57 33.48
C LEU A 236 11.28 -40.83 33.56
N ARG A 237 12.55 -40.73 33.14
CA ARG A 237 13.52 -41.84 33.28
C ARG A 237 13.70 -42.31 34.71
N ALA A 238 13.71 -41.41 35.69
CA ALA A 238 13.81 -41.77 37.10
C ALA A 238 12.53 -42.44 37.63
N GLN A 239 11.35 -42.11 37.08
CA GLN A 239 10.08 -42.71 37.50
C GLN A 239 9.88 -44.13 36.97
N MET A 240 10.47 -44.45 35.80
CA MET A 240 10.36 -45.77 35.16
C MET A 240 10.84 -46.93 36.05
N GLU A 241 11.80 -46.69 36.94
CA GLU A 241 12.34 -47.74 37.83
C GLU A 241 11.29 -48.34 38.79
N THR A 242 10.22 -47.59 39.08
CA THR A 242 9.17 -48.00 40.04
C THR A 242 7.84 -48.38 39.37
N GLN A 243 7.78 -48.33 38.05
CA GLN A 243 6.55 -48.48 37.28
C GLN A 243 6.31 -49.93 36.81
N THR A 244 5.06 -50.24 36.49
CA THR A 244 4.71 -51.48 35.79
C THR A 244 5.20 -51.43 34.34
N SER A 245 5.33 -52.58 33.67
CA SER A 245 5.80 -52.61 32.26
C SER A 245 4.90 -51.85 31.29
N ALA A 246 3.58 -51.82 31.54
CA ALA A 246 2.65 -51.04 30.74
C ALA A 246 2.90 -49.53 30.89
N ASP A 247 3.06 -49.05 32.14
CA ASP A 247 3.35 -47.65 32.44
C ASP A 247 4.74 -47.23 31.95
N GLN A 248 5.71 -48.15 31.95
CA GLN A 248 7.05 -47.93 31.38
C GLN A 248 6.99 -47.67 29.87
N THR A 249 6.13 -48.40 29.15
CA THR A 249 5.97 -48.21 27.70
C THR A 249 5.39 -46.83 27.39
N GLU A 250 4.36 -46.43 28.13
CA GLU A 250 3.77 -45.09 27.98
C GLU A 250 4.76 -43.98 28.34
N THR A 251 5.51 -44.16 29.43
CA THR A 251 6.56 -43.22 29.85
C THR A 251 7.67 -43.11 28.81
N GLN A 252 8.04 -44.22 28.15
CA GLN A 252 9.03 -44.23 27.08
C GLN A 252 8.52 -43.45 25.85
N ASN A 253 7.27 -43.62 25.44
CA ASN A 253 6.69 -42.86 24.33
C ASN A 253 6.73 -41.34 24.59
N GLN A 254 6.50 -40.91 25.83
CA GLN A 254 6.59 -39.51 26.23
C GLN A 254 8.03 -38.99 26.18
N ILE A 255 9.00 -39.81 26.62
CA ILE A 255 10.43 -39.49 26.49
C ILE A 255 10.80 -39.30 25.01
N ASP A 256 10.41 -40.23 24.15
CA ASP A 256 10.72 -40.21 22.73
C ASP A 256 10.12 -38.94 22.07
N THR A 257 8.88 -38.59 22.42
CA THR A 257 8.24 -37.34 21.97
C THR A 257 9.06 -36.11 22.36
N TYR A 258 9.51 -36.01 23.62
CA TYR A 258 10.33 -34.88 24.06
C TYR A 258 11.73 -34.85 23.44
N GLU A 259 12.30 -36.01 23.09
CA GLU A 259 13.56 -36.12 22.38
C GLU A 259 13.44 -35.65 20.91
N ASP A 260 12.35 -36.02 20.25
CA ASP A 260 12.01 -35.57 18.90
C ASP A 260 11.79 -34.06 18.86
N ASP A 261 10.99 -33.51 19.79
CA ASP A 261 10.76 -32.07 19.93
C ASP A 261 12.10 -31.32 20.13
N THR A 262 12.96 -31.81 21.03
CA THR A 262 14.28 -31.23 21.28
C THR A 262 15.15 -31.23 20.02
N THR A 263 15.07 -32.28 19.21
CA THR A 263 15.82 -32.40 17.95
C THR A 263 15.28 -31.43 16.89
N GLN A 264 13.96 -31.28 16.81
CA GLN A 264 13.31 -30.33 15.92
C GLN A 264 13.69 -28.88 16.29
N ASP A 265 13.69 -28.54 17.57
CA ASP A 265 14.03 -27.21 18.05
C ASP A 265 15.49 -26.85 17.76
N LYS A 266 16.43 -27.78 17.96
CA LYS A 266 17.83 -27.59 17.56
C LYS A 266 17.99 -27.37 16.05
N THR A 267 17.23 -28.09 15.24
CA THR A 267 17.24 -27.92 13.79
C THR A 267 16.75 -26.53 13.39
N LYS A 268 15.66 -26.05 14.01
CA LYS A 268 15.15 -24.68 13.82
C LYS A 268 16.16 -23.62 14.26
N ILE A 269 16.84 -23.81 15.40
CA ILE A 269 17.89 -22.91 15.89
C ILE A 269 19.04 -22.81 14.88
N SER A 270 19.51 -23.94 14.35
CA SER A 270 20.56 -23.95 13.32
C SER A 270 20.15 -23.16 12.09
N ALA A 271 18.95 -23.40 11.57
CA ALA A 271 18.42 -22.67 10.41
C ALA A 271 18.31 -21.16 10.67
N ASN A 272 17.81 -20.76 11.85
CA ASN A 272 17.76 -19.35 12.26
C ASN A 272 19.16 -18.72 12.36
N ASN A 273 20.17 -19.46 12.86
CA ASN A 273 21.54 -18.99 12.96
C ASN A 273 22.20 -18.77 11.60
N ASP A 274 21.94 -19.64 10.63
CA ASP A 274 22.42 -19.47 9.26
C ASP A 274 21.76 -18.24 8.59
N GLN A 275 20.47 -18.02 8.82
CA GLN A 275 19.79 -16.78 8.39
C GLN A 275 20.39 -15.52 9.03
N ILE A 276 20.65 -15.55 10.35
CA ILE A 276 21.31 -14.44 11.05
C ILE A 276 22.69 -14.16 10.46
N ARG A 277 23.49 -15.19 10.15
CA ARG A 277 24.82 -15.03 9.53
C ARG A 277 24.71 -14.35 8.17
N SER A 278 23.82 -14.83 7.31
CA SER A 278 23.56 -14.25 5.99
C SER A 278 23.13 -12.77 6.07
N LEU A 279 22.24 -12.42 7.00
CA LEU A 279 21.81 -11.04 7.23
C LEU A 279 22.97 -10.14 7.70
N LYS A 280 23.83 -10.64 8.61
CA LYS A 280 25.03 -9.90 9.06
C LYS A 280 26.02 -9.64 7.94
N GLU A 281 26.25 -10.63 7.07
CA GLU A 281 27.12 -10.47 5.90
C GLU A 281 26.57 -9.42 4.92
N ARG A 282 25.25 -9.35 4.74
CA ARG A 282 24.61 -8.33 3.91
C ARG A 282 24.75 -6.93 4.48
N ILE A 283 24.57 -6.77 5.79
CA ILE A 283 24.83 -5.50 6.49
C ILE A 283 26.28 -5.06 6.25
N ALA A 284 27.25 -5.95 6.50
CA ALA A 284 28.66 -5.63 6.32
C ALA A 284 29.00 -5.21 4.88
N LYS A 285 28.43 -5.88 3.86
CA LYS A 285 28.61 -5.50 2.45
C LYS A 285 28.07 -4.11 2.16
N LEU A 286 26.87 -3.80 2.66
CA LEU A 286 26.24 -2.49 2.46
C LEU A 286 27.08 -1.38 3.11
N GLU A 287 27.45 -1.57 4.38
CA GLU A 287 28.28 -0.62 5.13
C GLU A 287 29.66 -0.40 4.51
N SER A 288 30.26 -1.44 3.89
CA SER A 288 31.54 -1.31 3.20
C SER A 288 31.46 -0.58 1.84
N THR A 289 30.28 -0.61 1.20
CA THR A 289 30.04 0.08 -0.07
C THR A 289 29.87 1.59 0.17
N ASP A 290 29.22 1.98 1.27
CA ASP A 290 29.10 3.39 1.70
C ASP A 290 30.45 4.04 2.09
N GLN A 291 31.54 3.27 2.22
CA GLN A 291 32.87 3.79 2.54
C GLN A 291 33.78 4.01 1.31
N GLN A 292 33.33 3.64 0.12
CA GLN A 292 34.13 3.73 -1.12
C GLN A 292 33.66 4.81 -2.10
N ASP A 293 32.52 5.45 -1.84
CA ASP A 293 31.96 6.59 -2.59
C ASP A 293 32.08 7.92 -1.80
#